data_AF-A0A1V1I012-F1
#
_entry.id   AF-A0A1V1I012-F1
#
_cell.length_a   1.000
_cell.length_b   1.000
_cell.length_c   1.000
_cell.angle_alpha   90.00
_cell.angle_beta   90.00
_cell.angle_gamma   90.00
#
_symmetry.space_group_name_H-M   'P 1'
#
loop_
_entity.id
_entity.type
_entity.pdbx_description
1 polymer ?
#
loop_
_entity_poly.entity_id
_entity_poly.type
_entity_poly.pdbx_seq_one_letter_code
_entity_poly.pdbx_strand_id
1 'polypeptide(L)'
;MVGKGVIGHDSTTNGVTNSFEFKLRDKDIKSLRLIPIKYIGEENKILDIYDIDKLPITFEINEYGKVIIEDIQINDSKIIYTYYMEGFVPYESGLVFFDENEKEIGFSCSGSENKNKKTGRITTTINLEGYGNDLNAISKIKKVSTYNNTKMRLLYDEAIEINLSN
;
A
#
# COMPACT_ATOMS: atom_id res chain seq x y z
N MET A 1 -15.36 -5.52 12.32
CA MET A 1 -15.31 -4.73 11.08
C MET A 1 -14.70 -3.40 11.46
N VAL A 2 -13.66 -2.93 10.77
CA VAL A 2 -13.16 -1.56 10.93
C VAL A 2 -13.78 -0.80 9.77
N GLY A 3 -14.61 0.20 10.07
CA GLY A 3 -15.32 0.98 9.07
C GLY A 3 -14.32 1.62 8.11
N LYS A 4 -14.55 1.47 6.81
CA LYS A 4 -13.90 2.30 5.80
C LYS A 4 -14.41 3.71 6.02
N GLY A 5 -13.64 4.54 6.74
CA GLY A 5 -13.94 5.96 6.90
C GLY A 5 -13.85 6.63 5.53
N VAL A 6 -14.99 6.93 4.93
CA VAL A 6 -15.08 7.87 3.82
C VAL A 6 -15.25 9.24 4.46
N ILE A 7 -14.31 10.15 4.22
CA ILE A 7 -14.47 11.55 4.60
C ILE A 7 -15.39 12.19 3.55
N GLY A 8 -16.70 12.12 3.80
CA GLY A 8 -17.71 12.84 3.03
C GLY A 8 -18.17 14.07 3.80
N HIS A 9 -18.14 15.25 3.18
CA HIS A 9 -18.71 16.46 3.75
C HIS A 9 -20.24 16.43 3.56
N ASP A 10 -20.99 16.11 4.62
CA ASP A 10 -22.44 16.31 4.67
C ASP A 10 -22.73 17.76 5.08
N SER A 11 -23.26 18.55 4.14
CA SER A 11 -23.54 19.98 4.33
C SER A 11 -24.86 20.26 5.07
N THR A 12 -25.56 19.24 5.59
CA THR A 12 -26.90 19.41 6.18
C THR A 12 -26.97 19.28 7.70
N THR A 13 -25.86 18.95 8.37
CA THR A 13 -25.84 18.83 9.85
C THR A 13 -24.77 19.73 10.46
N ASN A 14 -25.17 20.68 11.31
CA ASN A 14 -24.28 21.38 12.26
C ASN A 14 -23.80 20.44 13.40
N GLY A 15 -23.75 19.13 13.15
CA GLY A 15 -23.35 18.09 14.09
C GLY A 15 -21.90 17.66 13.87
N VAL A 16 -21.32 16.95 14.85
CA VAL A 16 -19.98 16.39 14.75
C VAL A 16 -19.92 15.44 13.54
N THR A 17 -19.21 15.83 12.48
CA THR A 17 -19.12 15.10 11.21
C THR A 17 -18.13 13.94 11.22
N ASN A 18 -17.24 13.87 12.23
CA ASN A 18 -16.25 12.81 12.37
C ASN A 18 -16.21 12.32 13.81
N SER A 19 -16.60 11.06 14.03
CA SER A 19 -16.39 10.36 15.30
C SER A 19 -15.44 9.19 15.07
N PHE A 20 -14.48 9.03 15.97
CA PHE A 20 -13.52 7.93 15.96
C PHE A 20 -13.71 7.11 17.23
N GLU A 21 -14.01 5.82 17.08
CA GLU A 21 -14.07 4.88 18.19
C GLU A 21 -12.80 4.02 18.19
N PHE A 22 -12.05 4.05 19.30
CA PHE A 22 -10.89 3.20 19.50
C PHE A 22 -11.25 2.12 20.52
N LYS A 23 -11.27 0.86 20.06
CA LYS A 23 -11.40 -0.29 20.96
C LYS A 23 -10.03 -0.92 21.19
N LEU A 24 -9.43 -0.59 22.33
CA LEU A 24 -8.17 -1.19 22.76
C LEU A 24 -8.38 -2.68 23.07
N ARG A 25 -7.49 -3.53 22.55
CA ARG A 25 -7.44 -4.96 22.93
C ARG A 25 -6.41 -5.24 24.01
N ASP A 26 -5.43 -4.36 24.14
CA ASP A 26 -4.32 -4.45 25.06
C ASP A 26 -4.52 -3.43 26.17
N LYS A 27 -4.40 -3.88 27.42
CA LYS A 27 -4.56 -3.05 28.62
C LYS A 27 -3.32 -2.22 28.93
N ASP A 28 -2.19 -2.52 28.30
CA ASP A 28 -0.91 -1.87 28.55
C ASP A 28 -0.68 -0.64 27.66
N ILE A 29 -1.61 -0.31 26.76
CA ILE A 29 -1.55 0.89 25.91
C ILE A 29 -1.79 2.14 26.79
N LYS A 30 -0.76 3.00 26.91
CA LYS A 30 -0.77 4.19 27.78
C LYS A 30 -1.14 5.49 27.08
N SER A 31 -0.94 5.58 25.77
CA SER A 31 -1.32 6.76 24.99
C SER A 31 -1.66 6.40 23.55
N LEU A 32 -2.44 7.25 22.91
CA LEU A 32 -2.70 7.26 21.48
C LEU A 32 -2.12 8.54 20.90
N ARG A 33 -1.37 8.42 19.81
CA ARG A 33 -0.86 9.57 19.06
C ARG A 33 -1.53 9.64 17.69
N LEU A 34 -2.16 10.77 17.41
CA LEU A 34 -2.78 11.09 16.13
C LEU A 34 -1.85 12.07 15.41
N ILE A 35 -1.36 11.71 14.22
CA ILE A 35 -0.44 12.55 13.44
C ILE A 35 -1.17 12.96 12.16
N PRO A 36 -1.44 14.26 11.95
CA PRO A 36 -2.05 14.73 10.71
C PRO A 36 -1.15 14.48 9.49
N ILE A 37 -1.80 14.25 8.35
CA ILE A 37 -1.14 14.08 7.05
C ILE A 37 -1.44 15.32 6.22
N LYS A 38 -0.40 15.97 5.69
CA LYS A 38 -0.53 17.07 4.72
C LYS A 38 -0.19 16.57 3.33
N TYR A 39 -1.09 16.76 2.37
CA TYR A 39 -0.78 16.50 0.97
C TYR A 39 -0.07 17.69 0.34
N ILE A 40 1.07 17.46 -0.31
CA ILE A 40 1.96 18.51 -0.84
C ILE A 40 1.99 18.56 -2.38
N GLY A 41 1.29 17.65 -3.07
CA GLY A 41 0.99 17.76 -4.50
C GLY A 41 2.13 17.42 -5.46
N GLU A 42 3.24 16.86 -4.99
CA GLU A 42 4.35 16.43 -5.85
C GLU A 42 3.98 15.26 -6.76
N GLU A 43 4.63 15.08 -7.91
CA GLU A 43 4.40 13.89 -8.73
C GLU A 43 5.12 12.67 -8.17
N ASN A 44 4.41 11.53 -8.14
CA ASN A 44 5.02 10.26 -7.80
C ASN A 44 5.90 9.80 -8.96
N LYS A 45 7.01 9.15 -8.64
CA LYS A 45 7.98 8.60 -9.59
C LYS A 45 8.13 7.12 -9.37
N ILE A 46 8.41 6.39 -10.45
CA ILE A 46 8.83 5.00 -10.38
C ILE A 46 10.16 4.94 -9.62
N LEU A 47 10.26 4.02 -8.67
CA LEU A 47 11.46 3.73 -7.90
C LEU A 47 12.45 2.88 -8.71
N ASP A 48 13.60 2.57 -8.11
CA ASP A 48 14.57 1.65 -8.72
C ASP A 48 13.92 0.32 -9.12
N ILE A 49 14.37 -0.24 -10.24
CA ILE A 49 13.85 -1.47 -10.81
C ILE A 49 14.69 -2.65 -10.30
N TYR A 50 14.02 -3.70 -9.84
CA TYR A 50 14.66 -4.89 -9.27
C TYR A 50 14.24 -6.16 -10.00
N ASP A 51 15.16 -7.12 -10.10
CA ASP A 51 14.86 -8.45 -10.63
C ASP A 51 13.94 -9.22 -9.66
N ILE A 52 12.89 -9.86 -10.18
CA ILE A 52 11.89 -10.58 -9.36
C ILE A 52 12.45 -11.81 -8.63
N ASP A 53 13.63 -12.29 -9.04
CA ASP A 53 14.32 -13.43 -8.43
C ASP A 53 15.22 -13.03 -7.24
N LYS A 54 15.40 -11.72 -7.00
CA LYS A 54 16.19 -11.18 -5.88
C LYS A 54 15.30 -10.77 -4.69
N LEU A 55 14.49 -11.71 -4.23
CA LEU A 55 13.64 -11.52 -3.05
C LEU A 55 14.43 -11.70 -1.73
N PRO A 56 14.07 -10.97 -0.65
CA PRO A 56 13.04 -9.94 -0.61
C PRO A 56 13.49 -8.63 -1.27
N ILE A 57 12.56 -7.93 -1.92
CA ILE A 57 12.80 -6.62 -2.53
C ILE A 57 12.25 -5.54 -1.61
N THR A 58 13.06 -4.53 -1.29
CA THR A 58 12.66 -3.41 -0.43
C THR A 58 12.51 -2.14 -1.25
N PHE A 59 11.35 -1.51 -1.15
CA PHE A 59 11.05 -0.20 -1.74
C PHE A 59 10.86 0.83 -0.64
N GLU A 60 11.76 1.80 -0.56
CA GLU A 60 11.62 2.98 0.30
C GLU A 60 10.56 3.91 -0.30
N ILE A 61 9.30 3.75 0.14
CA ILE A 61 8.16 4.46 -0.46
C ILE A 61 8.21 5.95 -0.12
N ASN A 62 8.57 6.27 1.13
CA ASN A 62 8.73 7.62 1.63
C ASN A 62 9.63 7.61 2.89
N GLU A 63 9.92 8.79 3.44
CA GLU A 63 10.78 8.91 4.63
C GLU A 63 10.22 8.24 5.91
N TYR A 64 8.93 7.86 5.92
CA TYR A 64 8.24 7.26 7.06
C TYR A 64 8.01 5.76 6.93
N GLY A 65 8.18 5.18 5.74
CA GLY A 65 7.83 3.79 5.54
C GLY A 65 8.24 3.20 4.20
N LYS A 66 8.29 1.87 4.20
CA LYS A 66 8.76 1.04 3.10
C LYS A 66 7.87 -0.18 2.89
N VAL A 67 7.92 -0.71 1.68
CA VAL A 67 7.27 -1.95 1.26
C VAL A 67 8.32 -3.02 1.03
N ILE A 68 8.11 -4.20 1.60
CA ILE A 68 8.99 -5.35 1.45
C ILE A 68 8.21 -6.46 0.74
N ILE A 69 8.61 -6.79 -0.48
CA ILE A 69 8.05 -7.91 -1.25
C ILE A 69 8.81 -9.18 -0.88
N GLU A 70 8.10 -10.22 -0.46
CA GLU A 70 8.68 -11.50 -0.01
C GLU A 70 8.53 -12.62 -1.05
N ASP A 71 7.51 -12.54 -1.90
CA ASP A 71 7.18 -13.57 -2.88
C ASP A 71 6.50 -12.95 -4.10
N ILE A 72 6.84 -13.46 -5.29
CA ILE A 72 6.22 -13.11 -6.57
C ILE A 72 6.07 -14.39 -7.40
N GLN A 73 4.85 -14.68 -7.84
CA GLN A 73 4.50 -15.80 -8.69
C GLN A 73 3.75 -15.30 -9.91
N ILE A 74 4.21 -15.69 -11.10
CA ILE A 74 3.64 -15.25 -12.37
C ILE A 74 3.33 -16.49 -13.21
N ASN A 75 2.12 -16.54 -13.76
CA ASN A 75 1.74 -17.49 -14.79
C ASN A 75 0.78 -16.83 -15.80
N ASP A 76 0.32 -17.60 -16.78
CA ASP A 76 -0.50 -17.12 -17.87
C ASP A 76 -1.89 -16.58 -17.44
N SER A 77 -2.39 -16.96 -16.26
CA SER A 77 -3.71 -16.53 -15.78
C SER A 77 -3.67 -15.50 -14.66
N LYS A 78 -2.58 -15.43 -13.89
CA LYS A 78 -2.48 -14.56 -12.72
C LYS A 78 -1.06 -14.21 -12.33
N ILE A 79 -0.94 -13.05 -11.69
CA ILE A 79 0.23 -12.64 -10.92
C ILE A 79 -0.17 -12.60 -9.45
N ILE A 80 0.60 -13.23 -8.58
CA ILE A 80 0.41 -13.21 -7.13
C ILE A 80 1.69 -12.68 -6.51
N TYR A 81 1.59 -11.73 -5.60
CA TYR A 81 2.74 -11.33 -4.78
C TYR A 81 2.33 -11.13 -3.33
N THR A 82 3.25 -11.42 -2.42
CA THR A 82 3.07 -11.23 -0.98
C THR A 82 4.07 -10.21 -0.49
N TYR A 83 3.60 -9.27 0.32
CA TYR A 83 4.40 -8.19 0.85
C TYR A 83 3.95 -7.78 2.25
N TYR A 84 4.77 -7.00 2.93
CA TYR A 84 4.38 -6.29 4.14
C TYR A 84 4.97 -4.88 4.14
N MET A 85 4.47 -4.04 5.02
CA MET A 85 4.90 -2.65 5.16
C MET A 85 5.58 -2.47 6.51
N GLU A 86 6.68 -1.74 6.54
CA GLU A 86 7.28 -1.22 7.76
C GLU A 86 7.13 0.30 7.78
N GLY A 87 6.67 0.85 8.90
CA GLY A 87 6.39 2.28 9.02
C GLY A 87 5.08 2.70 8.34
N PHE A 88 5.00 3.99 7.98
CA PHE A 88 3.80 4.58 7.40
C PHE A 88 3.86 4.62 5.87
N VAL A 89 3.06 3.76 5.23
CA VAL A 89 2.88 3.73 3.78
C VAL A 89 1.41 4.07 3.47
N PRO A 90 1.12 5.29 2.98
CA PRO A 90 -0.22 5.66 2.56
C PRO A 90 -0.59 4.94 1.26
N TYR A 91 -1.70 4.19 1.30
CA TYR A 91 -2.23 3.38 0.20
C TYR A 91 -1.38 2.15 -0.16
N GLU A 92 -2.07 1.10 -0.63
CA GLU A 92 -1.42 -0.13 -1.06
C GLU A 92 -0.68 0.14 -2.39
N SER A 93 0.64 -0.06 -2.38
CA SER A 93 1.52 0.25 -3.51
C SER A 93 1.47 -0.90 -4.50
N GLY A 94 0.73 -0.73 -5.60
CA GLY A 94 0.78 -1.69 -6.70
C GLY A 94 2.18 -1.80 -7.29
N LEU A 95 2.54 -2.99 -7.77
CA LEU A 95 3.77 -3.19 -8.53
C LEU A 95 3.59 -2.75 -10.00
N VAL A 96 4.65 -2.20 -10.57
CA VAL A 96 4.83 -1.99 -12.00
C VAL A 96 5.77 -3.08 -12.51
N PHE A 97 5.45 -3.67 -13.66
CA PHE A 97 6.15 -4.85 -14.18
C PHE A 97 6.93 -4.50 -15.45
N PHE A 98 8.12 -5.08 -15.59
CA PHE A 98 9.04 -4.81 -16.68
C PHE A 98 9.64 -6.10 -17.24
N ASP A 99 10.03 -6.06 -18.52
CA ASP A 99 10.87 -7.10 -19.11
C ASP A 99 12.33 -6.98 -18.66
N GLU A 100 13.19 -7.89 -19.13
CA GLU A 100 14.63 -7.92 -18.82
C GLU A 100 15.36 -6.63 -19.22
N ASN A 101 14.88 -5.94 -20.25
CA ASN A 101 15.43 -4.69 -20.78
C ASN A 101 14.78 -3.43 -20.17
N GLU A 102 14.04 -3.58 -19.07
CA GLU A 102 13.36 -2.47 -18.36
C GLU A 102 12.28 -1.79 -19.19
N LYS A 103 11.73 -2.49 -20.20
CA LYS A 103 10.52 -2.04 -20.88
C LYS A 103 9.30 -2.41 -20.05
N GLU A 104 8.47 -1.41 -19.75
CA GLU A 104 7.22 -1.60 -19.00
C GLU A 104 6.27 -2.55 -19.75
N ILE A 105 5.70 -3.50 -19.01
CA ILE A 105 4.68 -4.43 -19.49
C ILE A 105 3.36 -4.07 -18.81
N GLY A 106 2.51 -3.36 -19.56
CA GLY A 106 1.13 -3.07 -19.17
C GLY A 106 0.17 -4.19 -19.56
N PHE A 107 -0.87 -4.40 -18.75
CA PHE A 107 -1.95 -5.36 -19.01
C PHE A 107 -3.24 -4.90 -18.33
N SER A 108 -4.38 -5.41 -18.82
CA SER A 108 -5.69 -5.23 -18.20
C SER A 108 -5.96 -6.37 -17.21
N CYS A 109 -6.53 -6.07 -16.04
CA CYS A 109 -6.72 -7.06 -14.99
C CYS A 109 -7.83 -6.70 -14.01
N SER A 110 -8.24 -7.68 -13.20
CA SER A 110 -8.86 -7.42 -11.89
C SER A 110 -7.88 -7.74 -10.77
N GLY A 111 -7.98 -7.00 -9.67
CA GLY A 111 -7.13 -7.19 -8.48
C GLY A 111 -7.96 -7.56 -7.25
N SER A 112 -7.34 -8.30 -6.33
CA SER A 112 -7.85 -8.53 -4.99
C SER A 112 -6.70 -8.63 -3.99
N GLU A 113 -6.97 -8.24 -2.75
CA GLU A 113 -5.99 -8.22 -1.67
C GLU A 113 -6.51 -9.01 -0.48
N ASN A 114 -5.64 -9.82 0.12
CA ASN A 114 -5.92 -10.52 1.37
C ASN A 114 -4.89 -10.14 2.43
N LYS A 115 -5.34 -9.54 3.53
CA LYS A 115 -4.49 -9.13 4.64
C LYS A 115 -4.53 -10.12 5.79
N ASN A 116 -3.39 -10.75 6.08
CA ASN A 116 -3.20 -11.54 7.27
C ASN A 116 -3.04 -10.63 8.49
N LYS A 117 -4.09 -10.54 9.32
CA LYS A 117 -4.13 -9.66 10.49
C LYS A 117 -3.14 -10.03 11.59
N LYS A 118 -2.62 -11.27 11.61
CA LYS A 118 -1.66 -11.72 12.62
C LYS A 118 -0.24 -11.32 12.25
N THR A 119 0.10 -11.38 10.96
CA THR A 119 1.46 -11.17 10.47
C THR A 119 1.67 -9.82 9.78
N GLY A 120 0.59 -9.09 9.48
CA GLY A 120 0.64 -7.84 8.71
C GLY A 120 0.86 -8.03 7.21
N ARG A 121 1.09 -9.26 6.75
CA ARG A 121 1.32 -9.60 5.33
C ARG A 121 0.06 -9.42 4.50
N ILE A 122 0.25 -8.92 3.29
CA ILE A 122 -0.78 -8.71 2.29
C ILE A 122 -0.40 -9.56 1.08
N THR A 123 -1.34 -10.37 0.60
CA THR A 123 -1.20 -11.10 -0.66
C THR A 123 -2.11 -10.46 -1.68
N THR A 124 -1.53 -9.94 -2.75
CA THR A 124 -2.25 -9.38 -3.90
C THR A 124 -2.33 -10.42 -4.99
N THR A 125 -3.54 -10.62 -5.52
CA THR A 125 -3.80 -11.46 -6.71
C THR A 125 -4.31 -10.57 -7.83
N ILE A 126 -3.58 -10.56 -8.93
CA ILE A 126 -3.92 -9.91 -10.19
C ILE A 126 -4.38 -11.02 -11.15
N ASN A 127 -5.65 -11.00 -11.53
CA ASN A 127 -6.23 -11.94 -12.51
C ASN A 127 -6.17 -11.35 -13.92
N LEU A 128 -5.60 -12.12 -14.85
CA LEU A 128 -5.36 -11.74 -16.25
C LEU A 128 -6.36 -12.38 -17.22
N GLU A 129 -7.11 -13.39 -16.77
CA GLU A 129 -8.10 -14.10 -17.57
C GLU A 129 -9.27 -13.20 -18.03
N GLY A 130 -9.69 -13.36 -19.29
CA GLY A 130 -10.85 -12.65 -19.83
C GLY A 130 -10.58 -11.21 -20.27
N TYR A 131 -9.34 -10.72 -20.17
CA TYR A 131 -8.97 -9.34 -20.50
C TYR A 131 -8.24 -9.16 -21.85
N GLY A 132 -8.02 -10.25 -22.61
CA GLY A 132 -7.39 -10.17 -23.94
C GLY A 132 -5.93 -9.73 -23.94
N ASN A 133 -5.21 -9.98 -22.85
CA ASN A 133 -3.81 -9.60 -22.70
C ASN A 133 -2.88 -10.42 -23.63
N ASP A 134 -1.74 -9.83 -23.99
CA ASP A 134 -0.64 -10.55 -24.64
C ASP A 134 0.13 -11.40 -23.62
N LEU A 135 -0.21 -12.70 -23.54
CA LEU A 135 0.44 -13.65 -22.64
C LEU A 135 1.93 -13.82 -22.94
N ASN A 136 2.37 -13.60 -24.19
CA ASN A 136 3.80 -13.63 -24.53
C ASN A 136 4.54 -12.40 -24.00
N ALA A 137 3.87 -11.27 -23.81
CA ALA A 137 4.45 -10.12 -23.12
C ALA A 137 4.51 -10.37 -21.61
N ILE A 138 3.43 -10.89 -21.02
CA ILE A 138 3.37 -11.21 -19.58
C ILE A 138 4.44 -12.22 -19.17
N SER A 139 4.68 -13.27 -19.96
CA SER A 139 5.71 -14.28 -19.67
C SER A 139 7.14 -13.73 -19.70
N LYS A 140 7.35 -12.54 -20.26
CA LYS A 140 8.64 -11.83 -20.27
C LYS A 140 8.86 -10.94 -19.06
N ILE A 141 7.92 -10.84 -18.14
CA ILE A 141 8.12 -10.11 -16.89
C ILE A 141 9.31 -10.72 -16.13
N LYS A 142 10.31 -9.89 -15.86
CA LYS A 142 11.54 -10.26 -15.12
C LYS A 142 11.87 -9.28 -14.01
N LYS A 143 11.32 -8.08 -14.08
CA LYS A 143 11.67 -6.98 -13.19
C LYS A 143 10.42 -6.29 -12.67
N VAL A 144 10.53 -5.71 -11.49
CA VAL A 144 9.45 -4.96 -10.84
C VAL A 144 9.96 -3.65 -10.25
N SER A 145 9.07 -2.68 -10.18
CA SER A 145 9.22 -1.47 -9.37
C SER A 145 7.87 -1.12 -8.73
N THR A 146 7.82 -0.01 -8.01
CA THR A 146 6.60 0.62 -7.56
C THR A 146 6.80 2.14 -7.58
N TYR A 147 5.75 2.88 -7.23
CA TYR A 147 5.83 4.32 -7.12
C TYR A 147 6.22 4.72 -5.70
N ASN A 148 7.07 5.74 -5.59
CA ASN A 148 7.20 6.44 -4.32
C ASN A 148 5.87 7.11 -3.92
N ASN A 149 5.79 7.59 -2.68
CA ASN A 149 4.69 8.42 -2.22
C ASN A 149 5.20 9.69 -1.55
N THR A 150 5.65 10.64 -2.38
CA THR A 150 6.12 11.95 -1.92
C THR A 150 5.00 12.99 -1.84
N LYS A 151 3.77 12.62 -2.20
CA LYS A 151 2.61 13.51 -2.16
C LYS A 151 2.18 13.93 -0.77
N MET A 152 2.87 13.51 0.28
CA MET A 152 2.45 13.76 1.64
C MET A 152 3.60 13.95 2.63
N ARG A 153 3.28 14.61 3.74
CA ARG A 153 4.16 14.79 4.90
C ARG A 153 3.37 14.51 6.18
N LEU A 154 4.02 13.87 7.15
CA LEU A 154 3.48 13.72 8.50
C LEU A 154 3.81 14.97 9.34
N LEU A 155 2.78 15.60 9.89
CA LEU A 155 2.91 16.79 10.73
C LEU A 155 3.09 16.39 12.19
N TYR A 156 4.28 15.88 12.52
CA TYR A 156 4.60 15.41 13.88
C TYR A 156 4.55 16.51 14.94
N ASP A 157 4.80 17.76 14.53
CA ASP A 157 4.69 18.99 15.31
C ASP A 157 3.24 19.36 15.63
N GLU A 158 2.29 18.91 14.82
CA GLU A 158 0.84 19.06 15.04
C GLU A 158 0.19 17.79 15.63
N ALA A 159 1.00 16.85 16.12
CA ALA A 159 0.49 15.60 16.64
C ALA A 159 -0.31 15.81 17.94
N ILE A 160 -1.46 15.14 18.01
CA ILE A 160 -2.31 15.12 19.21
C ILE A 160 -1.99 13.85 19.98
N GLU A 161 -1.59 13.99 21.25
CA GLU A 161 -1.41 12.88 22.17
C GLU A 161 -2.59 12.79 23.13
N ILE A 162 -3.21 11.62 23.18
CA ILE A 162 -4.29 11.27 24.10
C ILE A 162 -3.71 10.29 25.10
N ASN A 163 -3.43 10.76 26.31
CA ASN A 163 -2.99 9.90 27.39
C ASN A 163 -4.17 9.08 27.92
N LEU A 164 -4.05 7.77 27.80
CA LEU A 164 -4.99 6.79 28.32
C LEU A 164 -4.60 6.52 29.76
N SER A 165 -4.91 7.49 30.62
CA SER A 165 -4.71 7.35 32.07
C SER A 165 -5.61 6.22 32.56
N ASN A 166 -5.02 5.19 33.16
CA ASN A 166 -5.75 4.28 34.06
C ASN A 166 -6.01 4.98 35.38
#